data_AF-A0A7W1F147-F1
#
_entry.id   AF-A0A7W1F147-F1
#
_cell.length_a   1.000
_cell.length_b   1.000
_cell.length_c   1.000
_cell.angle_alpha   90.00
_cell.angle_beta   90.00
_cell.angle_gamma   90.00
#
_symmetry.space_group_name_H-M   'P 1'
#
loop_
_entity.id
_entity.type
_entity.pdbx_description
1 polymer ?
#
loop_
_entity_poly.entity_id
_entity_poly.type
_entity_poly.pdbx_seq_one_letter_code
_entity_poly.pdbx_strand_id
1 'polypeptide(L)'
;MRFAPLFHDHAVLQRDQPMPIWGSASPGETVEVTLAGLTASVIAGDTGAWLVRLPGLPAGGPHELVATARSGRAVARDLLIGEVWVCSGQSNMEWQLKDTEQGDLGDEDVARIRLLTITTPARLGRTSAIGGSWVVANSTTLATFSAVGGWFGRALHRELGVPVGLICNAWGGTRIQAWTSRQSLVQDPSGLDDVRHFEGYVFARERAEAGTFTSFEDWEQRGAPRDTGNAGLAKGWAGVGFADQAWRQMPLPAHWQQHGHPGSGIFWFRRTVTVPKNWAGRACVLHLGAIDKHDDTYVNGERVGGLTWSDGPETWRTARSYQLPGQLVRADGTVSIAVRARSHVFSGGMTGPATAMRLEIADGSMAAVPLAGDWRYEIEQDWGMSAPPQMQWGADNPNSPYILFDSRIEPLLPYGIRGTIWYQGESNADEPALYARLMPGMIRDWRRAWGQGDFPFLQVQLANFMPAHAQPVRSDWAALREAQLHALAEPATGLAVAIDVGDADDIHPRDKRTVGQRLARWALSTTYGRGGAASGPLFAAATIESAGRMRCRFRHGDGLRTRDGGVPRHVAIAGNDRRFIWAEAAIEGDTLVAWHPTIHRPAAVRYAWADNPDTCNLVNGDGLPASPFRTDSW
;
A
#
# COMPACT_ATOMS: atom_id res chain seq x y z
N MET A 1 -6.92 -33.68 22.62
CA MET A 1 -6.95 -32.25 22.99
C MET A 1 -5.91 -31.46 22.20
N ARG A 2 -6.19 -30.19 21.86
CA ARG A 2 -5.25 -29.24 21.27
C ARG A 2 -5.62 -27.80 21.64
N PHE A 3 -4.63 -26.91 21.72
CA PHE A 3 -4.88 -25.47 21.72
C PHE A 3 -5.30 -24.98 20.33
N ALA A 4 -5.90 -23.80 20.27
CA ALA A 4 -6.03 -23.06 19.01
C ALA A 4 -4.64 -22.69 18.46
N PRO A 5 -4.47 -22.51 17.13
CA PRO A 5 -3.15 -22.34 16.50
C PRO A 5 -2.33 -21.13 16.98
N LEU A 6 -2.93 -20.17 17.69
CA LEU A 6 -2.22 -19.00 18.24
C LEU A 6 -1.42 -19.32 19.50
N PHE A 7 -1.72 -20.43 20.19
CA PHE A 7 -1.06 -20.83 21.43
C PHE A 7 -0.09 -21.97 21.17
N HIS A 8 1.12 -21.61 20.82
CA HIS A 8 2.24 -22.54 20.66
C HIS A 8 3.52 -21.88 21.18
N ASP A 9 4.65 -22.57 21.04
CA ASP A 9 5.94 -22.10 21.57
C ASP A 9 6.28 -20.68 21.07
N HIS A 10 6.87 -19.86 21.95
CA HIS A 10 7.27 -18.47 21.69
C HIS A 10 6.14 -17.43 21.58
N ALA A 11 4.88 -17.80 21.82
CA ALA A 11 3.76 -16.84 21.78
C ALA A 11 3.88 -15.73 22.85
N VAL A 12 3.26 -14.58 22.58
CA VAL A 12 3.15 -13.47 23.56
C VAL A 12 1.69 -13.25 23.90
N LEU A 13 1.34 -13.37 25.18
CA LEU A 13 0.00 -13.06 25.68
C LEU A 13 -0.06 -11.62 26.20
N GLN A 14 -1.18 -10.95 25.94
CA GLN A 14 -1.36 -9.56 26.33
C GLN A 14 -1.41 -9.40 27.87
N ARG A 15 -0.53 -8.54 28.38
CA ARG A 15 -0.43 -8.16 29.79
C ARG A 15 -1.61 -7.30 30.28
N ASP A 16 -1.80 -7.29 31.59
CA ASP A 16 -2.70 -6.39 32.33
C ASP A 16 -4.18 -6.43 31.90
N GLN A 17 -4.62 -7.53 31.28
CA GLN A 17 -6.03 -7.78 30.96
C GLN A 17 -6.37 -9.28 31.00
N PRO A 18 -7.65 -9.67 31.15
CA PRO A 18 -8.04 -11.08 31.09
C PRO A 18 -7.56 -11.74 29.79
N MET A 19 -6.92 -12.90 29.91
CA MET A 19 -6.32 -13.63 28.79
C MET A 19 -7.23 -14.76 28.33
N PRO A 20 -7.89 -14.64 27.16
CA PRO A 20 -8.72 -15.71 26.61
C PRO A 20 -7.82 -16.80 26.05
N ILE A 21 -7.96 -18.02 26.53
CA ILE A 21 -7.26 -19.20 26.05
C ILE A 21 -8.30 -20.22 25.60
N TRP A 22 -8.15 -20.76 24.39
CA TRP A 22 -9.14 -21.66 23.82
C TRP A 22 -8.50 -22.77 22.98
N GLY A 23 -9.31 -23.76 22.65
CA GLY A 23 -8.90 -24.89 21.84
C GLY A 23 -10.03 -25.89 21.64
N SER A 24 -9.66 -27.15 21.43
CA SER A 24 -10.63 -28.24 21.31
C SER A 24 -10.22 -29.46 22.14
N ALA A 25 -11.21 -30.10 22.76
CA ALA A 25 -11.14 -31.35 23.50
C ALA A 25 -12.31 -32.26 23.10
N SER A 26 -12.43 -33.45 23.69
CA SER A 26 -13.64 -34.26 23.47
C SER A 26 -14.85 -33.55 24.10
N PRO A 27 -16.04 -33.60 23.48
CA PRO A 27 -17.25 -32.98 24.03
C PRO A 27 -17.55 -33.44 25.46
N GLY A 28 -17.93 -32.49 26.34
CA GLY A 28 -18.30 -32.76 27.73
C GLY A 28 -17.13 -33.01 28.69
N GLU A 29 -15.87 -32.99 28.24
CA GLU A 29 -14.72 -33.14 29.13
C GLU A 29 -14.38 -31.84 29.88
N THR A 30 -13.98 -31.97 31.15
CA THR A 30 -13.35 -30.88 31.89
C THR A 30 -11.93 -30.66 31.38
N VAL A 31 -11.65 -29.42 30.99
CA VAL A 31 -10.34 -28.91 30.59
C VAL A 31 -9.83 -28.01 31.71
N GLU A 32 -8.66 -28.30 32.26
CA GLU A 32 -7.94 -27.44 33.20
C GLU A 32 -6.75 -26.80 32.50
N VAL A 33 -6.62 -25.47 32.60
CA VAL A 33 -5.57 -24.67 31.98
C VAL A 33 -4.74 -23.99 33.07
N THR A 34 -3.42 -24.10 32.97
CA THR A 34 -2.47 -23.45 33.88
C THR A 34 -1.45 -22.58 33.15
N LEU A 35 -1.11 -21.43 33.74
CA LEU A 35 -0.11 -20.48 33.25
C LEU A 35 0.43 -19.65 34.41
N ALA A 36 1.75 -19.66 34.61
CA ALA A 36 2.41 -18.87 35.67
C ALA A 36 1.78 -19.04 37.07
N GLY A 37 1.33 -20.25 37.40
CA GLY A 37 0.66 -20.57 38.67
C GLY A 37 -0.83 -20.20 38.73
N LEU A 38 -1.38 -19.53 37.71
CA LEU A 38 -2.83 -19.37 37.54
C LEU A 38 -3.43 -20.67 37.02
N THR A 39 -4.65 -20.99 37.48
CA THR A 39 -5.41 -22.15 37.04
C THR A 39 -6.86 -21.75 36.76
N ALA A 40 -7.44 -22.26 35.68
CA ALA A 40 -8.86 -22.17 35.39
C ALA A 40 -9.36 -23.44 34.70
N SER A 41 -10.63 -23.78 34.92
CA SER A 41 -11.25 -24.98 34.32
C SER A 41 -12.55 -24.66 33.62
N VAL A 42 -12.85 -25.41 32.56
CA VAL A 42 -14.08 -25.29 31.76
C VAL A 42 -14.50 -26.66 31.23
N ILE A 43 -15.79 -26.85 30.97
CA ILE A 43 -16.29 -28.04 30.27
C ILE A 43 -16.32 -27.74 28.77
N ALA A 44 -15.72 -28.61 27.96
CA ALA A 44 -15.79 -28.51 26.51
C ALA A 44 -17.23 -28.68 26.03
N GLY A 45 -17.69 -27.79 25.14
CA GLY A 45 -19.05 -27.84 24.60
C GLY A 45 -19.27 -29.01 23.64
N ASP A 46 -20.47 -29.08 23.07
CA ASP A 46 -20.90 -30.21 22.22
C ASP A 46 -20.05 -30.40 20.96
N THR A 47 -19.42 -29.33 20.47
CA THR A 47 -18.49 -29.37 19.33
C THR A 47 -17.04 -29.68 19.75
N GLY A 48 -16.80 -29.85 21.05
CA GLY A 48 -15.46 -29.99 21.63
C GLY A 48 -14.73 -28.66 21.85
N ALA A 49 -15.30 -27.53 21.41
CA ALA A 49 -14.71 -26.21 21.64
C ALA A 49 -14.76 -25.83 23.12
N TRP A 50 -13.70 -25.20 23.62
CA TRP A 50 -13.62 -24.71 24.98
C TRP A 50 -12.87 -23.38 25.03
N LEU A 51 -13.20 -22.52 25.99
CA LEU A 51 -12.54 -21.24 26.23
C LEU A 51 -12.50 -20.98 27.74
N VAL A 52 -11.31 -20.64 28.26
CA VAL A 52 -11.12 -20.10 29.61
C VAL A 52 -10.64 -18.66 29.51
N ARG A 53 -10.88 -17.86 30.56
CA ARG A 53 -10.26 -16.54 30.72
C ARG A 53 -9.42 -16.56 31.99
N LEU A 54 -8.10 -16.52 31.81
CA LEU A 54 -7.19 -16.38 32.94
C LEU A 54 -7.12 -14.90 33.37
N PRO A 55 -6.93 -14.59 34.66
CA PRO A 55 -6.62 -13.24 35.12
C PRO A 55 -5.41 -12.65 34.38
N GLY A 56 -5.36 -11.32 34.26
CA GLY A 56 -4.22 -10.63 33.66
C GLY A 56 -2.95 -10.78 34.51
N LEU A 57 -1.80 -10.85 33.81
CA LEU A 57 -0.48 -10.90 34.43
C LEU A 57 0.34 -9.65 34.05
N PRO A 58 1.26 -9.19 34.92
CA PRO A 58 2.25 -8.20 34.53
C PRO A 58 3.22 -8.75 33.48
N ALA A 59 3.94 -7.87 32.81
CA ALA A 59 4.95 -8.26 31.82
C ALA A 59 6.01 -9.20 32.40
N GLY A 60 6.37 -10.26 31.68
CA GLY A 60 7.28 -11.28 32.21
C GLY A 60 7.43 -12.52 31.32
N GLY A 61 7.78 -13.63 31.96
CA GLY A 61 8.10 -14.89 31.31
C GLY A 61 9.62 -15.15 31.15
N PRO A 62 9.99 -16.30 30.57
CA PRO A 62 9.10 -17.26 29.93
C PRO A 62 8.26 -18.10 30.92
N HIS A 63 7.07 -18.48 30.48
CA HIS A 63 6.17 -19.41 31.16
C HIS A 63 5.81 -20.60 30.27
N GLU A 64 5.27 -21.66 30.89
CA GLU A 64 4.62 -22.77 30.19
C GLU A 64 3.10 -22.62 30.34
N LEU A 65 2.38 -22.68 29.22
CA LEU A 65 0.91 -22.81 29.19
C LEU A 65 0.57 -24.28 29.00
N VAL A 66 -0.21 -24.83 29.93
CA VAL A 66 -0.60 -26.23 29.91
C VAL A 66 -2.11 -26.34 29.95
N ALA A 67 -2.70 -27.12 29.04
CA ALA A 67 -4.08 -27.56 29.13
C ALA A 67 -4.10 -29.08 29.33
N THR A 68 -4.92 -29.55 30.27
CA THR A 68 -5.11 -30.97 30.56
C THR A 68 -6.60 -31.31 30.54
N ALA A 69 -6.91 -32.46 29.96
CA ALA A 69 -8.21 -33.12 30.06
C ALA A 69 -8.00 -34.64 30.08
N ARG A 70 -9.08 -35.38 30.29
CA ARG A 70 -9.05 -36.84 30.21
C ARG A 70 -8.52 -37.34 28.85
N SER A 71 -8.82 -36.62 27.76
CA SER A 71 -8.34 -36.94 26.40
C SER A 71 -6.88 -36.56 26.11
N GLY A 72 -6.14 -35.97 27.06
CA GLY A 72 -4.71 -35.70 26.91
C GLY A 72 -4.26 -34.33 27.42
N ARG A 73 -3.04 -33.94 27.03
CA ARG A 73 -2.37 -32.71 27.46
C ARG A 73 -1.86 -31.93 26.24
N ALA A 74 -2.06 -30.61 26.24
CA ALA A 74 -1.44 -29.68 25.30
C ALA A 74 -0.49 -28.73 26.07
N VAL A 75 0.64 -28.39 25.46
CA VAL A 75 1.69 -27.56 26.08
C VAL A 75 2.22 -26.56 25.06
N ALA A 76 2.38 -25.31 25.49
CA ALA A 76 3.10 -24.27 24.76
C ALA A 76 4.16 -23.65 25.69
N ARG A 77 5.40 -23.52 25.21
CA ARG A 77 6.59 -23.13 25.99
C ARG A 77 7.16 -21.80 25.54
N ASP A 78 8.03 -21.20 26.36
CA ASP A 78 8.60 -19.87 26.07
C ASP A 78 7.52 -18.79 25.85
N LEU A 79 6.44 -18.84 26.62
CA LEU A 79 5.39 -17.84 26.53
C LEU A 79 5.80 -16.59 27.30
N LEU A 80 5.76 -15.45 26.63
CA LEU A 80 5.98 -14.16 27.25
C LEU A 80 4.65 -13.48 27.56
N ILE A 81 4.62 -12.71 28.64
CA ILE A 81 3.52 -11.78 28.93
C ILE A 81 4.01 -10.38 28.57
N GLY A 82 3.31 -9.70 27.66
CA GLY A 82 3.81 -8.47 27.05
C GLY A 82 2.74 -7.68 26.29
N GLU A 83 3.17 -6.75 25.45
CA GLU A 83 2.28 -6.01 24.55
C GLU A 83 2.10 -6.77 23.24
N VAL A 84 0.85 -6.94 22.80
CA VAL A 84 0.50 -7.64 21.57
C VAL A 84 -0.18 -6.67 20.61
N TRP A 85 0.37 -6.53 19.41
CA TRP A 85 -0.15 -5.65 18.38
C TRP A 85 -0.38 -6.38 17.07
N VAL A 86 -1.50 -6.09 16.41
CA VAL A 86 -1.81 -6.59 15.07
C VAL A 86 -1.34 -5.57 14.04
N CYS A 87 -0.47 -5.99 13.13
CA CYS A 87 0.02 -5.21 12.00
C CYS A 87 -0.78 -5.60 10.75
N SER A 88 -1.74 -4.79 10.33
CA SER A 88 -2.67 -5.15 9.24
C SER A 88 -2.79 -4.08 8.16
N GLY A 89 -3.43 -4.44 7.06
CA GLY A 89 -3.57 -3.61 5.86
C GLY A 89 -3.08 -4.34 4.61
N GLN A 90 -2.49 -3.58 3.68
CA GLN A 90 -2.06 -4.10 2.39
C GLN A 90 -0.53 -4.09 2.22
N SER A 91 -0.06 -3.97 0.98
CA SER A 91 1.34 -4.17 0.57
C SER A 91 2.33 -3.29 1.33
N ASN A 92 1.95 -2.07 1.72
CA ASN A 92 2.82 -1.19 2.51
C ASN A 92 3.01 -1.67 3.97
N MET A 93 2.04 -2.37 4.55
CA MET A 93 2.20 -3.08 5.83
C MET A 93 2.93 -4.41 5.65
N GLU A 94 2.65 -5.13 4.56
CA GLU A 94 3.27 -6.44 4.25
C GLU A 94 4.76 -6.33 3.90
N TRP A 95 5.18 -5.18 3.38
CA TRP A 95 6.54 -4.94 2.88
C TRP A 95 7.61 -5.40 3.87
N GLN A 96 8.53 -6.25 3.41
CA GLN A 96 9.51 -6.87 4.28
C GLN A 96 10.67 -5.92 4.58
N LEU A 97 11.24 -6.03 5.78
CA LEU A 97 12.35 -5.18 6.20
C LEU A 97 13.53 -5.23 5.23
N LYS A 98 13.94 -6.43 4.78
CA LYS A 98 15.07 -6.63 3.87
C LYS A 98 14.95 -5.87 2.54
N ASP A 99 13.72 -5.53 2.14
CA ASP A 99 13.39 -4.85 0.88
C ASP A 99 13.29 -3.32 1.08
N THR A 100 13.76 -2.80 2.22
CA THR A 100 13.83 -1.37 2.54
C THR A 100 15.26 -0.85 2.52
N GLU A 101 15.43 0.47 2.46
CA GLU A 101 16.75 1.12 2.56
C GLU A 101 17.46 0.84 3.90
N GLN A 102 16.69 0.60 4.96
CA GLN A 102 17.18 0.32 6.31
C GLN A 102 16.95 -1.15 6.66
N GLY A 103 17.27 -2.06 5.72
CA GLY A 103 16.89 -3.47 5.75
C GLY A 103 17.50 -4.36 6.82
N ASP A 104 18.10 -3.76 7.85
CA ASP A 104 18.58 -4.47 9.04
C ASP A 104 18.29 -3.65 10.31
N LEU A 105 17.63 -4.30 11.27
CA LEU A 105 17.41 -3.78 12.62
C LEU A 105 18.58 -4.15 13.55
N GLY A 106 19.37 -5.15 13.21
CA GLY A 106 20.33 -5.78 14.11
C GLY A 106 19.66 -6.61 15.20
N ASP A 107 20.50 -7.31 15.98
CA ASP A 107 20.06 -8.21 17.05
C ASP A 107 19.97 -7.53 18.44
N GLU A 108 20.35 -6.25 18.53
CA GLU A 108 20.34 -5.50 19.77
C GLU A 108 18.90 -5.23 20.24
N ASP A 109 18.60 -5.66 21.48
CA ASP A 109 17.32 -5.45 22.16
C ASP A 109 16.09 -6.00 21.41
N VAL A 110 16.23 -7.10 20.66
CA VAL A 110 15.09 -7.74 19.98
C VAL A 110 14.75 -9.15 20.50
N ALA A 111 15.58 -9.73 21.36
CA ALA A 111 15.40 -11.10 21.85
C ALA A 111 14.10 -11.35 22.66
N ARG A 112 13.40 -10.29 23.11
CA ARG A 112 12.08 -10.34 23.78
C ARG A 112 10.94 -9.85 22.88
N ILE A 113 11.21 -9.69 21.58
CA ILE A 113 10.21 -9.47 20.55
C ILE A 113 9.88 -10.83 19.91
N ARG A 114 8.61 -11.04 19.60
CA ARG A 114 8.09 -12.24 18.94
C ARG A 114 7.25 -11.84 17.73
N LEU A 115 7.43 -12.57 16.65
CA LEU A 115 6.85 -12.25 15.34
C LEU A 115 5.97 -13.41 14.90
N LEU A 116 4.74 -13.13 14.46
CA LEU A 116 3.85 -14.08 13.82
C LEU A 116 3.38 -13.49 12.49
N THR A 117 3.65 -14.15 11.37
CA THR A 117 3.10 -13.76 10.07
C THR A 117 1.98 -14.71 9.69
N ILE A 118 0.78 -14.16 9.42
CA ILE A 118 -0.39 -14.93 9.02
C ILE A 118 -0.27 -15.31 7.55
N THR A 119 -0.28 -16.61 7.26
CA THR A 119 -0.17 -17.15 5.90
C THR A 119 -1.44 -17.83 5.40
N THR A 120 -2.54 -17.74 6.16
CA THR A 120 -3.84 -18.33 5.78
C THR A 120 -4.30 -17.79 4.42
N PRO A 121 -4.71 -18.65 3.46
CA PRO A 121 -5.24 -18.17 2.18
C PRO A 121 -6.61 -17.49 2.37
N ALA A 122 -6.96 -16.58 1.45
CA ALA A 122 -8.31 -16.03 1.39
C ALA A 122 -9.31 -17.13 1.06
N ARG A 123 -10.38 -17.23 1.85
CA ARG A 123 -11.43 -18.23 1.66
C ARG A 123 -12.74 -17.75 2.23
N LEU A 124 -13.82 -17.99 1.50
CA LEU A 124 -15.18 -17.76 1.93
C LEU A 124 -15.55 -18.75 3.04
N GLY A 125 -16.10 -18.21 4.13
CA GLY A 125 -16.57 -18.99 5.26
C GLY A 125 -15.59 -18.98 6.42
N ARG A 126 -16.17 -19.18 7.61
CA ARG A 126 -15.47 -19.11 8.90
C ARG A 126 -14.42 -20.22 8.98
N THR A 127 -13.22 -19.86 9.41
CA THR A 127 -12.14 -20.83 9.68
C THR A 127 -11.59 -20.61 11.09
N SER A 128 -11.11 -21.70 11.70
CA SER A 128 -10.31 -21.63 12.94
C SER A 128 -8.83 -21.92 12.67
N ALA A 129 -8.48 -22.17 11.41
CA ALA A 129 -7.11 -22.42 10.99
C ALA A 129 -6.38 -21.09 10.79
N ILE A 130 -5.18 -21.01 11.35
CA ILE A 130 -4.22 -19.95 11.07
C ILE A 130 -2.96 -20.61 10.52
N GLY A 131 -2.47 -20.11 9.39
CA GLY A 131 -1.13 -20.40 8.90
C GLY A 131 -0.10 -19.47 9.54
N GLY A 132 1.08 -20.01 9.84
CA GLY A 132 2.19 -19.27 10.45
C GLY A 132 2.52 -19.75 11.86
N SER A 133 3.71 -19.37 12.34
CA SER A 133 4.15 -19.65 13.70
C SER A 133 4.87 -18.44 14.29
N TRP A 134 4.69 -18.19 15.59
CA TRP A 134 5.54 -17.33 16.39
C TRP A 134 7.01 -17.74 16.30
N VAL A 135 7.86 -16.75 16.05
CA VAL A 135 9.32 -16.87 16.04
C VAL A 135 9.95 -15.79 16.91
N VAL A 136 11.13 -16.08 17.45
CA VAL A 136 11.96 -15.10 18.16
C VAL A 136 12.51 -14.10 17.15
N ALA A 137 12.39 -12.81 17.45
CA ALA A 137 12.98 -11.78 16.61
C ALA A 137 14.52 -11.82 16.69
N ASN A 138 15.15 -11.81 15.52
CA ASN A 138 16.56 -11.62 15.26
C ASN A 138 16.71 -11.01 13.86
N SER A 139 17.93 -10.67 13.46
CA SER A 139 18.26 -10.08 12.16
C SER A 139 17.65 -10.87 10.99
N THR A 140 17.68 -12.21 11.05
CA THR A 140 17.12 -13.08 10.01
C THR A 140 15.59 -13.10 9.99
N THR A 141 14.93 -13.23 11.15
CA THR A 141 13.46 -13.29 11.21
C THR A 141 12.81 -11.93 11.00
N LEU A 142 13.46 -10.84 11.43
CA LEU A 142 13.00 -9.48 11.19
C LEU A 142 13.15 -9.09 9.71
N ALA A 143 14.20 -9.54 9.03
CA ALA A 143 14.43 -9.27 7.62
C ALA A 143 13.23 -9.65 6.74
N THR A 144 12.51 -10.74 7.05
CA THR A 144 11.34 -11.21 6.30
C THR A 144 10.00 -10.84 6.93
N PHE A 145 10.00 -10.07 8.02
CA PHE A 145 8.80 -9.54 8.66
C PHE A 145 8.43 -8.15 8.13
N SER A 146 7.20 -7.71 8.41
CA SER A 146 6.75 -6.34 8.13
C SER A 146 7.75 -5.30 8.63
N ALA A 147 8.28 -4.48 7.73
CA ALA A 147 9.23 -3.42 8.07
C ALA A 147 8.60 -2.40 9.04
N VAL A 148 7.38 -1.94 8.72
CA VAL A 148 6.63 -1.01 9.56
C VAL A 148 6.38 -1.61 10.94
N GLY A 149 5.91 -2.86 10.99
CA GLY A 149 5.68 -3.59 12.24
C GLY A 149 6.96 -3.78 13.05
N GLY A 150 8.07 -4.16 12.41
CA GLY A 150 9.36 -4.36 13.07
C GLY A 150 9.90 -3.09 13.73
N TRP A 151 9.90 -1.96 13.01
CA TRP A 151 10.31 -0.66 13.57
C TRP A 151 9.38 -0.19 14.69
N PHE A 152 8.07 -0.41 14.54
CA PHE A 152 7.07 -0.12 15.57
C PHE A 152 7.32 -0.92 16.86
N GLY A 153 7.44 -2.25 16.76
CA GLY A 153 7.60 -3.09 17.94
C GLY A 153 8.95 -2.93 18.62
N ARG A 154 10.04 -2.66 17.87
CA ARG A 154 11.33 -2.34 18.47
C ARG A 154 11.28 -1.04 19.27
N ALA A 155 10.64 0.00 18.73
CA ALA A 155 10.45 1.26 19.44
C ALA A 155 9.64 1.04 20.74
N LEU A 156 8.54 0.28 20.69
CA LEU A 156 7.79 -0.05 21.91
C LEU A 156 8.61 -0.85 22.92
N HIS A 157 9.34 -1.87 22.48
CA HIS A 157 10.16 -2.70 23.36
C HIS A 157 11.20 -1.86 24.10
N ARG A 158 11.91 -0.99 23.38
CA ARG A 158 12.94 -0.11 23.94
C ARG A 158 12.38 0.87 24.97
N GLU A 159 11.25 1.52 24.65
CA GLU A 159 10.69 2.58 25.51
C GLU A 159 9.88 2.04 26.70
N LEU A 160 9.35 0.81 26.60
CA LEU A 160 8.56 0.18 27.66
C LEU A 160 9.36 -0.81 28.50
N GLY A 161 10.42 -1.42 27.96
CA GLY A 161 11.23 -2.45 28.64
C GLY A 161 10.53 -3.80 28.81
N VAL A 162 9.48 -4.08 28.03
CA VAL A 162 8.60 -5.26 28.17
C VAL A 162 8.55 -6.09 26.89
N PRO A 163 8.23 -7.40 26.94
CA PRO A 163 8.09 -8.21 25.74
C PRO A 163 7.06 -7.64 24.77
N VAL A 164 7.29 -7.82 23.47
CA VAL A 164 6.38 -7.35 22.42
C VAL A 164 6.09 -8.48 21.44
N GLY A 165 4.82 -8.81 21.24
CA GLY A 165 4.33 -9.70 20.18
C GLY A 165 3.74 -8.90 19.03
N LEU A 166 4.18 -9.18 17.81
CA LEU A 166 3.66 -8.57 16.59
C LEU A 166 3.03 -9.63 15.69
N ILE A 167 1.77 -9.43 15.32
CA ILE A 167 1.04 -10.30 14.40
C ILE A 167 0.91 -9.57 13.06
N CYS A 168 1.73 -9.91 12.07
CA CYS A 168 1.58 -9.41 10.71
C CYS A 168 0.44 -10.14 10.01
N ASN A 169 -0.64 -9.42 9.77
CA ASN A 169 -1.83 -9.86 9.06
C ASN A 169 -2.18 -8.88 7.94
N ALA A 170 -1.31 -8.82 6.93
CA ALA A 170 -1.45 -7.94 5.78
C ALA A 170 -1.52 -8.73 4.47
N TRP A 171 -2.12 -8.14 3.44
CA TRP A 171 -2.21 -8.74 2.10
C TRP A 171 -2.20 -7.66 1.01
N GLY A 172 -1.19 -7.68 0.15
CA GLY A 172 -0.99 -6.74 -0.95
C GLY A 172 -2.17 -6.54 -1.90
N GLY A 173 -2.47 -5.29 -2.23
CA GLY A 173 -3.49 -4.94 -3.23
C GLY A 173 -4.94 -5.19 -2.78
N THR A 174 -5.19 -5.24 -1.47
CA THR A 174 -6.52 -5.51 -0.92
C THR A 174 -7.28 -4.25 -0.54
N ARG A 175 -8.59 -4.29 -0.78
CA ARG A 175 -9.54 -3.22 -0.48
C ARG A 175 -10.14 -3.35 0.91
N ILE A 176 -10.55 -2.24 1.51
CA ILE A 176 -11.12 -2.21 2.87
C ILE A 176 -12.37 -3.10 3.02
N GLN A 177 -13.12 -3.31 1.94
CA GLN A 177 -14.29 -4.19 1.94
C GLN A 177 -13.94 -5.63 2.32
N ALA A 178 -12.78 -6.15 1.92
CA ALA A 178 -12.38 -7.51 2.26
C ALA A 178 -12.11 -7.69 3.76
N TRP A 179 -11.67 -6.63 4.44
CA TRP A 179 -11.29 -6.59 5.85
C TRP A 179 -12.45 -6.23 6.80
N THR A 180 -13.59 -5.86 6.25
CA THR A 180 -14.79 -5.48 7.00
C THR A 180 -15.76 -6.66 7.03
N SER A 181 -16.32 -7.02 8.18
CA SER A 181 -17.24 -8.16 8.25
C SER A 181 -18.47 -7.92 7.38
N ARG A 182 -19.08 -9.02 6.93
CA ARG A 182 -20.35 -8.99 6.21
C ARG A 182 -21.40 -8.18 6.96
N GLN A 183 -21.49 -8.36 8.29
CA GLN A 183 -22.47 -7.66 9.14
C GLN A 183 -22.29 -6.14 9.09
N SER A 184 -21.05 -5.66 9.04
CA SER A 184 -20.75 -4.23 8.97
C SER A 184 -20.91 -3.68 7.55
N LEU A 185 -20.52 -4.43 6.52
CA LEU A 185 -20.67 -4.01 5.12
C LEU A 185 -22.12 -3.75 4.74
N VAL A 186 -23.05 -4.60 5.15
CA VAL A 186 -24.48 -4.45 4.80
C VAL A 186 -25.15 -3.25 5.47
N GLN A 187 -24.46 -2.54 6.37
CA GLN A 187 -24.95 -1.28 6.96
C GLN A 187 -24.68 -0.05 6.07
N ASP A 188 -23.71 -0.14 5.15
CA ASP A 188 -23.46 0.89 4.14
C ASP A 188 -24.15 0.52 2.82
N PRO A 189 -24.84 1.43 2.12
CA PRO A 189 -25.49 1.11 0.86
C PRO A 189 -24.55 0.53 -0.21
N SER A 190 -23.35 1.10 -0.38
CA SER A 190 -22.37 0.59 -1.35
C SER A 190 -21.81 -0.76 -0.87
N GLY A 191 -21.55 -0.91 0.43
CA GLY A 191 -21.15 -2.21 1.00
C GLY A 191 -22.22 -3.30 0.85
N LEU A 192 -23.51 -2.95 0.94
CA LEU A 192 -24.63 -3.86 0.70
C LEU A 192 -24.69 -4.29 -0.76
N ASP A 193 -24.50 -3.36 -1.70
CA ASP A 193 -24.46 -3.67 -3.13
C ASP A 193 -23.28 -4.58 -3.46
N ASP A 194 -22.10 -4.32 -2.86
CA ASP A 194 -20.93 -5.19 -2.97
C ASP A 194 -21.24 -6.60 -2.45
N VAL A 195 -21.82 -6.73 -1.26
CA VAL A 195 -22.21 -8.03 -0.69
C VAL A 195 -23.23 -8.74 -1.58
N ARG A 196 -24.27 -8.05 -2.07
CA ARG A 196 -25.29 -8.67 -2.93
C ARG A 196 -24.71 -9.19 -4.24
N HIS A 197 -23.85 -8.40 -4.90
CA HIS A 197 -23.24 -8.83 -6.14
C HIS A 197 -22.24 -9.97 -5.92
N PHE A 198 -21.46 -9.94 -4.84
CA PHE A 198 -20.60 -11.06 -4.46
C PHE A 198 -21.40 -12.33 -4.17
N GLU A 199 -22.36 -12.27 -3.24
CA GLU A 199 -23.17 -13.42 -2.85
C GLU A 199 -23.99 -13.98 -4.01
N GLY A 200 -24.51 -13.10 -4.88
CA GLY A 200 -25.16 -13.49 -6.12
C GLY A 200 -24.21 -14.24 -7.07
N TYR A 201 -22.92 -13.87 -7.10
CA TYR A 201 -21.91 -14.57 -7.88
C TYR A 201 -21.54 -15.93 -7.26
N VAL A 202 -21.17 -16.00 -5.98
CA VAL A 202 -20.67 -17.25 -5.36
C VAL A 202 -21.77 -18.25 -4.99
N PHE A 203 -23.02 -17.83 -4.74
CA PHE A 203 -24.11 -18.73 -4.35
C PHE A 203 -25.11 -19.05 -5.48
N ALA A 204 -24.98 -18.45 -6.67
CA ALA A 204 -25.76 -18.87 -7.82
C ALA A 204 -25.29 -20.25 -8.32
N ARG A 205 -26.18 -21.26 -8.18
CA ARG A 205 -25.93 -22.67 -8.57
C ARG A 205 -25.51 -22.88 -10.04
N GLU A 206 -25.71 -21.90 -10.92
CA GLU A 206 -25.57 -22.05 -12.38
C GLU A 206 -24.21 -21.62 -12.96
N ARG A 207 -23.25 -21.14 -12.16
CA ARG A 207 -21.92 -20.75 -12.67
C ARG A 207 -20.73 -21.55 -12.13
N ALA A 208 -21.00 -22.59 -11.34
CA ALA A 208 -19.96 -23.49 -10.83
C ALA A 208 -19.32 -24.38 -11.93
N GLU A 209 -19.85 -24.41 -13.16
CA GLU A 209 -19.38 -25.32 -14.23
C GLU A 209 -18.89 -24.63 -15.51
N ALA A 210 -18.84 -23.29 -15.58
CA ALA A 210 -18.35 -22.59 -16.77
C ALA A 210 -17.25 -21.56 -16.45
N GLY A 211 -15.99 -21.97 -16.57
CA GLY A 211 -14.86 -21.04 -16.76
C GLY A 211 -14.24 -20.42 -15.50
N THR A 212 -14.31 -21.08 -14.35
CA THR A 212 -13.58 -20.62 -13.16
C THR A 212 -12.07 -20.79 -13.35
N PHE A 213 -11.34 -19.69 -13.20
CA PHE A 213 -9.89 -19.70 -13.07
C PHE A 213 -9.54 -19.69 -11.58
N THR A 214 -8.54 -20.48 -11.16
CA THR A 214 -8.20 -20.74 -9.76
C THR A 214 -7.04 -19.89 -9.24
N SER A 215 -6.29 -19.22 -10.11
CA SER A 215 -5.23 -18.26 -9.77
C SER A 215 -5.01 -17.24 -10.89
N PHE A 216 -4.20 -16.20 -10.63
CA PHE A 216 -3.73 -15.29 -11.68
C PHE A 216 -2.99 -16.05 -12.78
N GLU A 217 -2.10 -16.97 -12.41
CA GLU A 217 -1.30 -17.75 -13.35
C GLU A 217 -2.18 -18.64 -14.22
N ASP A 218 -3.21 -19.23 -13.63
CA ASP A 218 -4.17 -20.07 -14.32
C ASP A 218 -5.01 -19.26 -15.33
N TRP A 219 -5.42 -18.04 -14.97
CA TRP A 219 -6.03 -17.11 -15.91
C TRP A 219 -5.06 -16.63 -16.98
N GLU A 220 -3.84 -16.30 -16.61
CA GLU A 220 -2.83 -15.86 -17.56
C GLU A 220 -2.51 -16.95 -18.60
N GLN A 221 -2.56 -18.21 -18.18
CA GLN A 221 -2.38 -19.36 -19.05
C GLN A 221 -3.60 -19.60 -19.96
N ARG A 222 -4.83 -19.52 -19.43
CA ARG A 222 -6.02 -20.00 -20.14
C ARG A 222 -6.98 -18.92 -20.62
N GLY A 223 -6.91 -17.71 -20.08
CA GLY A 223 -7.93 -16.66 -20.20
C GLY A 223 -7.43 -15.26 -20.51
N ALA A 224 -6.13 -14.97 -20.36
CA ALA A 224 -5.57 -13.69 -20.76
C ALA A 224 -5.59 -13.52 -22.30
N PRO A 225 -5.82 -12.30 -22.81
CA PRO A 225 -5.69 -11.99 -24.23
C PRO A 225 -4.32 -12.42 -24.77
N ARG A 226 -4.30 -13.00 -25.96
CA ARG A 226 -3.09 -13.51 -26.60
C ARG A 226 -2.71 -12.68 -27.81
N ASP A 227 -1.41 -12.43 -27.95
CA ASP A 227 -0.81 -11.87 -29.17
C ASP A 227 -1.05 -12.82 -30.34
N THR A 228 -1.95 -12.42 -31.25
CA THR A 228 -2.30 -13.21 -32.45
C THR A 228 -1.28 -13.10 -33.58
N GLY A 229 -0.16 -12.42 -33.34
CA GLY A 229 0.94 -12.28 -34.29
C GLY A 229 1.30 -10.82 -34.58
N ASN A 230 2.40 -10.65 -35.30
CA ASN A 230 3.00 -9.35 -35.58
C ASN A 230 2.57 -8.80 -36.95
N ALA A 231 1.34 -8.33 -37.02
CA ALA A 231 0.76 -7.66 -38.19
C ALA A 231 1.47 -6.34 -38.52
N GLY A 232 1.98 -5.63 -37.52
CA GLY A 232 2.71 -4.38 -37.71
C GLY A 232 4.00 -4.56 -38.52
N LEU A 233 4.76 -5.62 -38.23
CA LEU A 233 5.94 -5.97 -39.00
C LEU A 233 5.57 -6.33 -40.45
N ALA A 234 4.50 -7.09 -40.67
CA ALA A 234 4.01 -7.43 -42.01
C ALA A 234 3.53 -6.18 -42.79
N LYS A 235 3.04 -5.15 -42.10
CA LYS A 235 2.72 -3.83 -42.67
C LYS A 235 3.94 -2.92 -42.87
N GLY A 236 5.14 -3.40 -42.54
CA GLY A 236 6.39 -2.65 -42.68
C GLY A 236 6.61 -1.58 -41.62
N TRP A 237 5.91 -1.62 -40.48
CA TRP A 237 5.99 -0.60 -39.43
C TRP A 237 7.35 -0.53 -38.71
N ALA A 238 8.23 -1.51 -38.89
CA ALA A 238 9.62 -1.41 -38.44
C ALA A 238 10.54 -0.74 -39.49
N GLY A 239 10.07 -0.62 -40.72
CA GLY A 239 10.85 -0.19 -41.87
C GLY A 239 11.32 1.26 -41.77
N VAL A 240 12.48 1.50 -42.39
CA VAL A 240 13.16 2.80 -42.46
C VAL A 240 12.32 3.85 -43.17
N GLY A 241 11.76 3.47 -44.32
CA GLY A 241 10.98 4.37 -45.19
C GLY A 241 9.49 4.34 -44.90
N PHE A 242 9.06 3.76 -43.77
CA PHE A 242 7.63 3.73 -43.44
C PHE A 242 7.14 5.14 -43.10
N ALA A 243 6.09 5.57 -43.80
CA ALA A 243 5.46 6.87 -43.64
C ALA A 243 4.48 6.85 -42.45
N ASP A 244 4.95 7.27 -41.27
CA ASP A 244 4.17 7.30 -40.02
C ASP A 244 3.51 8.66 -39.70
N GLN A 245 3.46 9.58 -40.66
CA GLN A 245 2.91 10.93 -40.41
C GLN A 245 1.42 10.91 -40.03
N ALA A 246 0.69 9.88 -40.47
CA ALA A 246 -0.71 9.67 -40.12
C ALA A 246 -0.91 9.11 -38.70
N TRP A 247 0.16 8.64 -38.05
CA TRP A 247 0.07 8.08 -36.70
C TRP A 247 -0.10 9.19 -35.67
N ARG A 248 -0.82 8.86 -34.59
CA ARG A 248 -1.01 9.74 -33.44
C ARG A 248 0.31 9.93 -32.71
N GLN A 249 0.42 10.97 -31.89
CA GLN A 249 1.60 11.21 -31.06
C GLN A 249 1.30 10.95 -29.59
N MET A 250 2.31 10.42 -28.90
CA MET A 250 2.31 10.24 -27.45
C MET A 250 3.65 10.75 -26.91
N PRO A 251 3.64 11.67 -25.92
CA PRO A 251 4.87 12.01 -25.22
C PRO A 251 5.30 10.80 -24.40
N LEU A 252 6.54 10.35 -24.59
CA LEU A 252 7.14 9.25 -23.83
C LEU A 252 8.37 9.74 -23.05
N PRO A 253 8.64 9.19 -21.86
CA PRO A 253 7.97 8.02 -21.27
C PRO A 253 6.59 8.34 -20.67
N ALA A 254 5.65 7.41 -20.78
CA ALA A 254 4.31 7.50 -20.20
C ALA A 254 3.62 6.13 -20.18
N HIS A 255 2.61 6.00 -19.32
CA HIS A 255 1.59 4.97 -19.46
C HIS A 255 0.56 5.41 -20.50
N TRP A 256 0.17 4.54 -21.44
CA TRP A 256 -0.80 4.93 -22.46
C TRP A 256 -2.20 5.23 -21.87
N GLN A 257 -2.48 4.77 -20.64
CA GLN A 257 -3.68 5.13 -19.86
C GLN A 257 -3.79 6.64 -19.61
N GLN A 258 -2.66 7.30 -19.38
CA GLN A 258 -2.61 8.76 -19.17
C GLN A 258 -2.99 9.54 -20.44
N HIS A 259 -3.01 8.86 -21.59
CA HIS A 259 -3.28 9.42 -22.91
C HIS A 259 -4.56 8.86 -23.55
N GLY A 260 -5.52 8.42 -22.72
CA GLY A 260 -6.86 8.03 -23.17
C GLY A 260 -7.01 6.59 -23.65
N HIS A 261 -6.04 5.71 -23.33
CA HIS A 261 -6.12 4.27 -23.63
C HIS A 261 -6.27 3.48 -22.33
N PRO A 262 -7.49 3.31 -21.79
CA PRO A 262 -7.69 2.67 -20.49
C PRO A 262 -7.38 1.16 -20.48
N GLY A 263 -7.24 0.54 -21.66
CA GLY A 263 -7.12 -0.91 -21.82
C GLY A 263 -5.70 -1.45 -21.96
N SER A 264 -5.64 -2.78 -22.06
CA SER A 264 -4.49 -3.59 -22.42
C SER A 264 -4.43 -3.79 -23.94
N GLY A 265 -3.25 -4.10 -24.49
CA GLY A 265 -3.10 -4.26 -25.93
C GLY A 265 -1.65 -4.30 -26.40
N ILE A 266 -1.50 -4.14 -27.72
CA ILE A 266 -0.22 -4.08 -28.42
C ILE A 266 -0.12 -2.75 -29.17
N PHE A 267 0.88 -1.96 -28.80
CA PHE A 267 1.11 -0.62 -29.32
C PHE A 267 2.45 -0.59 -30.03
N TRP A 268 2.46 0.02 -31.22
CA TRP A 268 3.69 0.35 -31.92
C TRP A 268 4.04 1.79 -31.66
N PHE A 269 5.28 2.03 -31.27
CA PHE A 269 5.88 3.35 -31.16
C PHE A 269 6.99 3.50 -32.19
N ARG A 270 7.06 4.66 -32.83
CA ARG A 270 8.09 4.99 -33.81
C ARG A 270 8.67 6.37 -33.54
N ARG A 271 9.99 6.46 -33.69
CA ARG A 271 10.73 7.72 -33.67
C ARG A 271 11.96 7.63 -34.55
N THR A 272 12.17 8.66 -35.36
CA THR A 272 13.41 8.86 -36.09
C THR A 272 14.20 9.98 -35.42
N VAL A 273 15.46 9.73 -35.14
CA VAL A 273 16.37 10.73 -34.56
C VAL A 273 17.56 10.98 -35.46
N THR A 274 18.13 12.18 -35.36
CA THR A 274 19.38 12.53 -36.02
C THR A 274 20.55 12.26 -35.08
N VAL A 275 21.57 11.58 -35.60
CA VAL A 275 22.86 11.34 -34.92
C VAL A 275 23.98 12.05 -35.68
N PRO A 276 25.09 12.42 -35.01
CA PRO A 276 26.26 12.97 -35.69
C PRO A 276 26.75 12.04 -36.80
N LYS A 277 27.11 12.57 -37.97
CA LYS A 277 27.52 11.77 -39.14
C LYS A 277 28.74 10.88 -38.87
N ASN A 278 29.60 11.26 -37.94
CA ASN A 278 30.76 10.47 -37.51
C ASN A 278 30.40 9.28 -36.59
N TRP A 279 29.11 9.04 -36.33
CA TRP A 279 28.62 7.80 -35.70
C TRP A 279 28.48 6.66 -36.71
N ALA A 280 28.46 6.96 -38.02
CA ALA A 280 28.27 5.97 -39.06
C ALA A 280 29.26 4.81 -38.94
N GLY A 281 28.76 3.57 -38.95
CA GLY A 281 29.59 2.37 -38.81
C GLY A 281 30.09 2.07 -37.39
N ARG A 282 29.75 2.88 -36.38
CA ARG A 282 30.19 2.67 -34.99
C ARG A 282 29.11 1.97 -34.16
N ALA A 283 29.52 1.10 -33.26
CA ALA A 283 28.61 0.42 -32.34
C ALA A 283 27.96 1.40 -31.37
N CYS A 284 26.67 1.21 -31.11
CA CYS A 284 25.87 2.03 -30.20
C CYS A 284 25.13 1.18 -29.17
N VAL A 285 24.61 1.81 -28.14
CA VAL A 285 23.67 1.20 -27.19
C VAL A 285 22.38 2.01 -27.20
N LEU A 286 21.27 1.33 -27.45
CA LEU A 286 19.93 1.90 -27.36
C LEU A 286 19.34 1.62 -25.99
N HIS A 287 19.08 2.68 -25.22
CA HIS A 287 18.39 2.62 -23.93
C HIS A 287 16.97 3.18 -24.09
N LEU A 288 15.97 2.38 -23.75
CA LEU A 288 14.55 2.76 -23.85
C LEU A 288 13.87 2.97 -22.49
N GLY A 289 14.61 2.81 -21.39
CA GLY A 289 14.01 2.74 -20.05
C GLY A 289 13.17 1.48 -19.87
N ALA A 290 12.36 1.44 -18.82
CA ALA A 290 11.41 0.35 -18.60
C ALA A 290 10.31 0.37 -19.67
N ILE A 291 9.92 -0.81 -20.12
CA ILE A 291 8.73 -1.01 -20.97
C ILE A 291 7.84 -1.98 -20.23
N ASP A 292 6.57 -1.61 -20.07
CA ASP A 292 5.59 -2.37 -19.31
C ASP A 292 5.28 -3.70 -20.03
N LYS A 293 5.96 -4.73 -19.53
CA LYS A 293 5.96 -6.17 -19.80
C LYS A 293 6.82 -6.61 -20.96
N HIS A 294 6.38 -6.45 -22.20
CA HIS A 294 7.13 -6.99 -23.33
C HIS A 294 7.31 -6.00 -24.43
N ASP A 295 8.35 -6.25 -25.21
CA ASP A 295 8.65 -5.47 -26.38
C ASP A 295 9.28 -6.33 -27.47
N ASP A 296 9.07 -5.94 -28.72
CA ASP A 296 10.00 -6.25 -29.81
C ASP A 296 10.53 -4.92 -30.33
N THR A 297 11.84 -4.72 -30.23
CA THR A 297 12.49 -3.47 -30.59
C THR A 297 13.28 -3.63 -31.88
N TYR A 298 13.09 -2.67 -32.78
CA TYR A 298 13.70 -2.61 -34.10
C TYR A 298 14.45 -1.30 -34.28
N VAL A 299 15.63 -1.38 -34.89
CA VAL A 299 16.40 -0.22 -35.33
C VAL A 299 16.65 -0.37 -36.81
N ASN A 300 16.22 0.64 -37.56
CA ASN A 300 16.47 0.73 -38.99
C ASN A 300 15.95 -0.47 -39.81
N GLY A 301 14.86 -1.08 -39.35
CA GLY A 301 14.21 -2.26 -39.94
C GLY A 301 14.63 -3.59 -39.31
N GLU A 302 15.74 -3.62 -38.58
CA GLU A 302 16.32 -4.84 -38.01
C GLU A 302 15.91 -5.01 -36.55
N ARG A 303 15.53 -6.22 -36.15
CA ARG A 303 15.18 -6.50 -34.74
C ARG A 303 16.46 -6.55 -33.91
N VAL A 304 16.54 -5.74 -32.87
CA VAL A 304 17.74 -5.60 -32.01
C VAL A 304 17.55 -6.18 -30.62
N GLY A 305 16.31 -6.46 -30.22
CA GLY A 305 16.02 -7.12 -28.96
C GLY A 305 14.54 -7.10 -28.61
N GLY A 306 14.26 -7.55 -27.39
CA GLY A 306 12.91 -7.59 -26.83
C GLY A 306 12.84 -8.54 -25.66
N LEU A 307 12.01 -8.24 -24.67
CA LEU A 307 11.63 -9.19 -23.63
C LEU A 307 10.27 -9.82 -23.93
N THR A 308 10.10 -11.03 -23.40
CA THR A 308 8.95 -11.93 -23.58
C THR A 308 8.53 -12.50 -22.22
N TRP A 309 7.47 -13.33 -22.23
CA TRP A 309 6.97 -14.00 -21.02
C TRP A 309 8.03 -14.89 -20.34
N SER A 310 8.97 -15.45 -21.11
CA SER A 310 10.01 -16.34 -20.58
C SER A 310 11.14 -15.61 -19.87
N ASP A 311 11.21 -14.28 -19.93
CA ASP A 311 12.29 -13.49 -19.34
C ASP A 311 12.05 -13.14 -17.85
N GLY A 312 10.92 -13.59 -17.29
CA GLY A 312 10.62 -13.53 -15.86
C GLY A 312 9.44 -12.61 -15.48
N PRO A 313 8.99 -12.66 -14.21
CA PRO A 313 7.78 -11.94 -13.77
C PRO A 313 7.98 -10.42 -13.62
N GLU A 314 9.23 -9.95 -13.58
CA GLU A 314 9.58 -8.54 -13.32
C GLU A 314 9.76 -7.72 -14.61
N THR A 315 9.45 -8.28 -15.79
CA THR A 315 9.68 -7.65 -17.10
C THR A 315 8.98 -6.30 -17.26
N TRP A 316 7.95 -6.03 -16.46
CA TRP A 316 7.21 -4.77 -16.42
C TRP A 316 8.01 -3.56 -15.92
N ARG A 317 9.05 -3.77 -15.10
CA ARG A 317 9.93 -2.69 -14.60
C ARG A 317 11.38 -2.77 -15.08
N THR A 318 11.74 -3.82 -15.81
CA THR A 318 13.11 -4.01 -16.30
C THR A 318 13.48 -2.94 -17.33
N ALA A 319 14.58 -2.21 -17.14
CA ALA A 319 15.05 -1.27 -18.15
C ALA A 319 15.56 -2.01 -19.41
N ARG A 320 15.19 -1.53 -20.61
CA ARG A 320 15.63 -2.10 -21.88
C ARG A 320 16.88 -1.40 -22.40
N SER A 321 17.92 -2.19 -22.68
CA SER A 321 19.17 -1.74 -23.27
C SER A 321 19.64 -2.74 -24.33
N TYR A 322 19.81 -2.30 -25.57
CA TYR A 322 20.18 -3.16 -26.69
C TYR A 322 21.46 -2.69 -27.37
N GLN A 323 22.40 -3.61 -27.56
CA GLN A 323 23.62 -3.37 -28.31
C GLN A 323 23.30 -3.31 -29.81
N LEU A 324 23.72 -2.22 -30.46
CA LEU A 324 23.52 -1.99 -31.87
C LEU A 324 24.85 -2.16 -32.61
N PRO A 325 24.95 -3.10 -33.56
CA PRO A 325 26.14 -3.20 -34.37
C PRO A 325 26.23 -2.00 -35.33
N GLY A 326 27.46 -1.57 -35.64
CA GLY A 326 27.71 -0.32 -36.34
C GLY A 326 27.07 -0.22 -37.73
N GLN A 327 26.78 -1.34 -38.40
CA GLN A 327 26.07 -1.34 -39.68
C GLN A 327 24.63 -0.79 -39.59
N LEU A 328 24.02 -0.78 -38.40
CA LEU A 328 22.70 -0.18 -38.20
C LEU A 328 22.76 1.34 -38.09
N VAL A 329 23.94 1.94 -37.94
CA VAL A 329 24.12 3.39 -37.88
C VAL A 329 24.51 3.90 -39.27
N ARG A 330 23.55 4.49 -39.96
CA ARG A 330 23.69 4.92 -41.36
C ARG A 330 24.51 6.20 -41.51
N ALA A 331 25.16 6.33 -42.66
CA ALA A 331 25.94 7.52 -43.02
C ALA A 331 25.08 8.78 -43.26
N ASP A 332 23.77 8.62 -43.46
CA ASP A 332 22.83 9.73 -43.58
C ASP A 332 22.56 10.45 -42.25
N GLY A 333 23.06 9.92 -41.14
CA GLY A 333 22.90 10.48 -39.81
C GLY A 333 21.50 10.29 -39.24
N THR A 334 20.71 9.35 -39.75
CA THR A 334 19.36 9.05 -39.25
C THR A 334 19.27 7.65 -38.65
N VAL A 335 18.53 7.55 -37.53
CA VAL A 335 18.23 6.29 -36.87
C VAL A 335 16.73 6.22 -36.62
N SER A 336 16.06 5.31 -37.35
CA SER A 336 14.65 4.98 -37.15
C SER A 336 14.54 3.89 -36.09
N ILE A 337 13.78 4.15 -35.04
CA ILE A 337 13.52 3.21 -33.94
C ILE A 337 12.03 2.88 -33.96
N ALA A 338 11.71 1.59 -33.90
CA ALA A 338 10.34 1.11 -33.76
C ALA A 338 10.26 0.13 -32.59
N VAL A 339 9.28 0.31 -31.70
CA VAL A 339 9.08 -0.48 -30.49
C VAL A 339 7.67 -1.00 -30.50
N ARG A 340 7.51 -2.32 -30.52
CA ARG A 340 6.23 -2.99 -30.37
C ARG A 340 6.03 -3.38 -28.91
N ALA A 341 5.42 -2.51 -28.12
CA ALA A 341 5.16 -2.72 -26.70
C ALA A 341 3.85 -3.50 -26.48
N ARG A 342 3.85 -4.46 -25.56
CA ARG A 342 2.71 -5.35 -25.31
C ARG A 342 2.43 -5.47 -23.82
N SER A 343 1.18 -5.21 -23.45
CA SER A 343 0.67 -5.48 -22.11
C SER A 343 -0.68 -6.15 -22.18
N HIS A 344 -0.84 -7.29 -21.53
CA HIS A 344 -2.04 -8.15 -21.55
C HIS A 344 -2.98 -7.95 -20.36
N VAL A 345 -2.63 -7.08 -19.41
CA VAL A 345 -3.42 -6.80 -18.19
C VAL A 345 -3.04 -5.44 -17.59
N PHE A 346 -3.86 -4.77 -16.79
CA PHE A 346 -3.50 -3.48 -16.16
C PHE A 346 -3.01 -2.41 -17.17
N SER A 347 -1.95 -1.68 -16.79
CA SER A 347 -1.32 -0.60 -17.55
C SER A 347 -0.44 -1.11 -18.69
N GLY A 348 -0.04 -0.21 -19.58
CA GLY A 348 1.05 -0.46 -20.53
C GLY A 348 1.73 0.83 -20.98
N GLY A 349 2.92 0.70 -21.59
CA GLY A 349 3.67 1.83 -22.12
C GLY A 349 5.17 1.69 -21.99
N MET A 350 5.89 2.76 -22.35
CA MET A 350 7.32 2.91 -22.09
C MET A 350 7.47 3.87 -20.92
N THR A 351 7.78 3.35 -19.74
CA THR A 351 7.47 3.98 -18.44
C THR A 351 8.71 4.33 -17.61
N GLY A 352 9.91 3.95 -18.06
CA GLY A 352 11.15 4.33 -17.37
C GLY A 352 11.39 5.85 -17.38
N PRO A 353 12.24 6.39 -16.47
CA PRO A 353 12.48 7.82 -16.38
C PRO A 353 13.04 8.38 -17.70
N ALA A 354 12.71 9.64 -18.02
CA ALA A 354 13.09 10.27 -19.29
C ALA A 354 14.61 10.25 -19.55
N THR A 355 15.42 10.34 -18.50
CA THR A 355 16.89 10.26 -18.55
C THR A 355 17.42 8.88 -18.96
N ALA A 356 16.62 7.82 -18.82
CA ALA A 356 16.95 6.48 -19.26
C ALA A 356 16.69 6.25 -20.76
N MET A 357 15.92 7.11 -21.43
CA MET A 357 15.64 7.02 -22.86
C MET A 357 16.71 7.76 -23.67
N ARG A 358 17.72 7.04 -24.18
CA ARG A 358 18.83 7.64 -24.94
C ARG A 358 19.50 6.64 -25.90
N LEU A 359 20.17 7.17 -26.92
CA LEU A 359 21.04 6.43 -27.82
C LEU A 359 22.47 6.94 -27.66
N GLU A 360 23.43 6.06 -27.41
CA GLU A 360 24.84 6.45 -27.20
C GLU A 360 25.82 5.56 -27.97
N ILE A 361 27.01 6.08 -28.27
CA ILE A 361 28.10 5.25 -28.80
C ILE A 361 28.60 4.34 -27.67
N ALA A 362 28.84 3.06 -27.97
CA ALA A 362 29.16 2.05 -26.97
C ALA A 362 30.45 2.32 -26.17
N ASP A 363 31.40 3.08 -26.74
CA ASP A 363 32.64 3.47 -26.06
C ASP A 363 32.54 4.78 -25.25
N GLY A 364 31.36 5.41 -25.21
CA GLY A 364 31.11 6.64 -24.43
C GLY A 364 31.86 7.87 -24.93
N SER A 365 32.52 7.83 -26.09
CA SER A 365 33.34 8.93 -26.58
C SER A 365 32.56 10.17 -27.04
N MET A 366 31.23 10.09 -27.08
CA MET A 366 30.35 11.15 -27.59
C MET A 366 29.09 11.30 -26.74
N ALA A 367 28.54 12.51 -26.69
CA ALA A 367 27.30 12.80 -25.98
C ALA A 367 26.13 11.97 -26.53
N ALA A 368 25.31 11.42 -25.64
CA ALA A 368 24.14 10.64 -25.99
C ALA A 368 23.04 11.50 -26.64
N VAL A 369 22.28 10.91 -27.57
CA VAL A 369 21.10 11.51 -28.16
C VAL A 369 19.88 11.15 -27.31
N PRO A 370 19.16 12.12 -26.73
CA PRO A 370 17.97 11.84 -25.92
C PRO A 370 16.81 11.34 -26.78
N LEU A 371 16.06 10.37 -26.26
CA LEU A 371 14.94 9.73 -26.95
C LEU A 371 13.58 10.06 -26.33
N ALA A 372 13.53 10.69 -25.14
CA ALA A 372 12.29 11.18 -24.55
C ALA A 372 11.64 12.30 -25.40
N GLY A 373 10.32 12.48 -25.23
CA GLY A 373 9.49 13.44 -25.97
C GLY A 373 8.47 12.73 -26.86
N ASP A 374 8.04 13.37 -27.95
CA ASP A 374 6.95 12.83 -28.78
C ASP A 374 7.40 11.62 -29.61
N TRP A 375 6.66 10.52 -29.49
CA TRP A 375 6.74 9.35 -30.35
C TRP A 375 5.47 9.21 -31.15
N ARG A 376 5.58 8.76 -32.40
CA ARG A 376 4.42 8.36 -33.20
C ARG A 376 3.94 7.00 -32.74
N TYR A 377 2.64 6.77 -32.65
CA TYR A 377 2.13 5.47 -32.25
C TYR A 377 0.88 5.03 -33.02
N GLU A 378 0.72 3.71 -33.13
CA GLU A 378 -0.48 3.05 -33.63
C GLU A 378 -0.82 1.82 -32.79
N ILE A 379 -2.11 1.53 -32.68
CA ILE A 379 -2.61 0.37 -31.94
C ILE A 379 -2.71 -0.81 -32.91
N GLU A 380 -1.92 -1.85 -32.66
CA GLU A 380 -1.96 -3.08 -33.46
C GLU A 380 -3.11 -3.98 -33.03
N GLN A 381 -3.27 -4.15 -31.71
CA GLN A 381 -4.37 -4.90 -31.10
C GLN A 381 -4.85 -4.16 -29.87
N ASP A 382 -6.15 -3.89 -29.81
CA ASP A 382 -6.81 -3.35 -28.62
C ASP A 382 -7.57 -4.49 -27.96
N TRP A 383 -7.16 -4.86 -26.74
CA TRP A 383 -7.82 -5.89 -25.95
C TRP A 383 -8.78 -5.31 -24.92
N GLY A 384 -8.90 -3.97 -24.83
CA GLY A 384 -9.70 -3.30 -23.83
C GLY A 384 -9.23 -3.60 -22.41
N MET A 385 -10.07 -3.31 -21.42
CA MET A 385 -9.79 -3.67 -20.03
C MET A 385 -9.79 -5.19 -19.89
N SER A 386 -8.62 -5.77 -19.63
CA SER A 386 -8.49 -7.16 -19.23
C SER A 386 -8.28 -7.24 -17.72
N ALA A 387 -9.25 -7.83 -17.02
CA ALA A 387 -9.23 -7.99 -15.58
C ALA A 387 -8.99 -9.48 -15.25
N PRO A 388 -7.95 -9.83 -14.48
CA PRO A 388 -7.78 -11.19 -14.03
C PRO A 388 -8.99 -11.59 -13.16
N PRO A 389 -9.30 -12.89 -13.01
CA PRO A 389 -10.35 -13.42 -12.14
C PRO A 389 -10.14 -13.06 -10.68
N GLN A 390 -8.91 -12.71 -10.28
CA GLN A 390 -8.63 -12.07 -9.00
C GLN A 390 -9.18 -10.64 -8.87
N MET A 391 -9.72 -10.05 -9.93
CA MET A 391 -10.56 -8.86 -9.89
C MET A 391 -12.06 -9.19 -10.00
N GLN A 392 -12.43 -10.44 -10.27
CA GLN A 392 -13.82 -10.91 -10.13
C GLN A 392 -13.98 -11.46 -8.72
N TRP A 393 -14.94 -10.95 -7.95
CA TRP A 393 -15.18 -11.50 -6.62
C TRP A 393 -15.45 -13.00 -6.72
N GLY A 394 -14.78 -13.76 -5.86
CA GLY A 394 -14.81 -15.22 -5.87
C GLY A 394 -14.56 -15.77 -4.47
N ALA A 395 -14.88 -17.04 -4.26
CA ALA A 395 -14.81 -17.68 -2.94
C ALA A 395 -13.40 -17.79 -2.36
N ASP A 396 -12.34 -17.56 -3.14
CA ASP A 396 -10.94 -17.59 -2.70
C ASP A 396 -10.17 -16.30 -3.09
N ASN A 397 -10.89 -15.25 -3.51
CA ASN A 397 -10.28 -13.99 -3.94
C ASN A 397 -10.12 -13.03 -2.75
N PRO A 398 -8.90 -12.57 -2.41
CA PRO A 398 -8.64 -11.69 -1.25
C PRO A 398 -9.28 -10.30 -1.33
N ASN A 399 -9.81 -9.89 -2.48
CA ASN A 399 -10.57 -8.65 -2.65
C ASN A 399 -12.10 -8.83 -2.62
N SER A 400 -12.59 -10.06 -2.49
CA SER A 400 -14.01 -10.29 -2.28
C SER A 400 -14.47 -9.62 -0.98
N PRO A 401 -15.69 -9.05 -0.94
CA PRO A 401 -16.27 -8.50 0.28
C PRO A 401 -16.15 -9.50 1.45
N TYR A 402 -15.79 -8.99 2.63
CA TYR A 402 -15.65 -9.69 3.93
C TYR A 402 -14.74 -10.93 4.00
N ILE A 403 -14.09 -11.33 2.91
CA ILE A 403 -13.38 -12.61 2.86
C ILE A 403 -12.13 -12.65 3.77
N LEU A 404 -11.41 -11.54 3.91
CA LEU A 404 -10.23 -11.46 4.77
C LEU A 404 -10.64 -11.23 6.22
N PHE A 405 -11.81 -10.62 6.47
CA PHE A 405 -12.39 -10.66 7.80
C PHE A 405 -12.61 -12.12 8.24
N ASP A 406 -13.32 -12.92 7.45
CA ASP A 406 -13.65 -14.31 7.79
C ASP A 406 -12.41 -15.23 7.86
N SER A 407 -11.50 -15.09 6.90
CA SER A 407 -10.34 -16.01 6.78
C SER A 407 -9.10 -15.59 7.55
N ARG A 408 -8.98 -14.31 7.95
CA ARG A 408 -7.76 -13.77 8.57
C ARG A 408 -7.97 -12.92 9.82
N ILE A 409 -9.12 -12.28 10.01
CA ILE A 409 -9.40 -11.52 11.26
C ILE A 409 -10.11 -12.41 12.28
N GLU A 410 -11.19 -13.06 11.87
CA GLU A 410 -11.98 -13.92 12.74
C GLU A 410 -11.17 -15.03 13.44
N PRO A 411 -10.20 -15.71 12.79
CA PRO A 411 -9.39 -16.72 13.46
C PRO A 411 -8.51 -16.15 14.60
N LEU A 412 -8.20 -14.84 14.56
CA LEU A 412 -7.48 -14.15 15.62
C LEU A 412 -8.37 -13.87 16.83
N LEU A 413 -9.69 -13.98 16.70
CA LEU A 413 -10.60 -13.67 17.79
C LEU A 413 -10.75 -14.87 18.74
N PRO A 414 -10.80 -14.66 20.06
CA PRO A 414 -10.66 -13.40 20.78
C PRO A 414 -9.26 -13.24 21.41
N TYR A 415 -8.16 -13.42 20.66
CA TYR A 415 -6.80 -13.28 21.18
C TYR A 415 -6.60 -11.92 21.82
N GLY A 416 -6.00 -11.90 23.02
CA GLY A 416 -5.73 -10.66 23.73
C GLY A 416 -4.76 -9.78 22.95
N ILE A 417 -5.19 -8.56 22.61
CA ILE A 417 -4.35 -7.53 21.97
C ILE A 417 -4.40 -6.22 22.75
N ARG A 418 -3.33 -5.44 22.66
CA ARG A 418 -3.31 -4.02 23.06
C ARG A 418 -3.94 -3.14 22.00
N GLY A 419 -3.67 -3.40 20.72
CA GLY A 419 -4.16 -2.57 19.63
C GLY A 419 -3.75 -3.04 18.24
N THR A 420 -4.11 -2.25 17.25
CA THR A 420 -3.85 -2.52 15.83
C THR A 420 -3.13 -1.35 15.20
N ILE A 421 -2.15 -1.65 14.34
CA ILE A 421 -1.61 -0.70 13.37
C ILE A 421 -2.10 -1.06 11.96
N TRP A 422 -2.56 -0.07 11.21
CA TRP A 422 -3.25 -0.23 9.93
C TRP A 422 -2.59 0.62 8.83
N TYR A 423 -2.14 -0.02 7.75
CA TYR A 423 -1.62 0.69 6.58
C TYR A 423 -2.26 0.15 5.31
N GLN A 424 -3.31 0.84 4.87
CA GLN A 424 -4.05 0.54 3.65
C GLN A 424 -4.77 1.80 3.17
N GLY A 425 -5.05 1.83 1.87
CA GLY A 425 -5.90 2.82 1.24
C GLY A 425 -5.63 2.92 -0.26
N GLU A 426 -4.45 2.50 -0.72
CA GLU A 426 -4.02 2.63 -2.11
C GLU A 426 -4.97 1.93 -3.08
N SER A 427 -5.49 0.75 -2.69
CA SER A 427 -6.46 0.00 -3.51
C SER A 427 -7.88 0.57 -3.49
N ASN A 428 -8.15 1.61 -2.69
CA ASN A 428 -9.41 2.35 -2.65
C ASN A 428 -9.23 3.83 -3.02
N ALA A 429 -8.06 4.21 -3.57
CA ALA A 429 -7.73 5.61 -3.82
C ALA A 429 -8.65 6.30 -4.84
N ASP A 430 -9.31 5.52 -5.71
CA ASP A 430 -10.33 5.95 -6.67
C ASP A 430 -11.74 6.08 -6.06
N GLU A 431 -11.93 5.67 -4.80
CA GLU A 431 -13.23 5.71 -4.10
C GLU A 431 -13.13 6.35 -2.70
N PRO A 432 -12.55 7.56 -2.56
CA PRO A 432 -12.30 8.18 -1.26
C PRO A 432 -13.59 8.38 -0.44
N ALA A 433 -14.72 8.63 -1.10
CA ALA A 433 -16.02 8.78 -0.44
C ALA A 433 -16.56 7.47 0.15
N LEU A 434 -16.28 6.33 -0.50
CA LEU A 434 -16.60 5.02 0.05
C LEU A 434 -15.72 4.73 1.26
N TYR A 435 -14.41 4.97 1.12
CA TYR A 435 -13.45 4.79 2.19
C TYR A 435 -13.81 5.57 3.45
N ALA A 436 -14.22 6.84 3.29
CA ALA A 436 -14.63 7.71 4.39
C ALA A 436 -15.82 7.15 5.20
N ARG A 437 -16.68 6.35 4.58
CA ARG A 437 -17.81 5.69 5.26
C ARG A 437 -17.41 4.35 5.87
N LEU A 438 -16.62 3.56 5.15
CA LEU A 438 -16.25 2.20 5.58
C LEU A 438 -15.20 2.18 6.68
N MET A 439 -14.21 3.09 6.67
CA MET A 439 -13.11 3.05 7.64
C MET A 439 -13.57 3.17 9.11
N PRO A 440 -14.41 4.15 9.50
CA PRO A 440 -14.96 4.18 10.85
C PRO A 440 -15.82 2.95 11.16
N GLY A 441 -16.56 2.43 10.18
CA GLY A 441 -17.36 1.21 10.30
C GLY A 441 -16.50 -0.01 10.63
N MET A 442 -15.40 -0.21 9.91
CA MET A 442 -14.45 -1.31 10.11
C MET A 442 -13.77 -1.24 11.49
N ILE A 443 -13.38 -0.04 11.96
CA ILE A 443 -12.79 0.15 13.30
C ILE A 443 -13.77 -0.33 14.38
N ARG A 444 -15.03 0.12 14.31
CA ARG A 444 -16.09 -0.28 15.26
C ARG A 444 -16.39 -1.77 15.16
N ASP A 445 -16.37 -2.31 13.95
CA ASP A 445 -16.60 -3.73 13.69
C ASP A 445 -15.55 -4.61 14.36
N TRP A 446 -14.27 -4.32 14.16
CA TRP A 446 -13.18 -5.05 14.79
C TRP A 446 -13.23 -4.95 16.31
N ARG A 447 -13.48 -3.75 16.86
CA ARG A 447 -13.65 -3.56 18.31
C ARG A 447 -14.78 -4.39 18.90
N ARG A 448 -15.93 -4.41 18.21
CA ARG A 448 -17.06 -5.26 18.58
C ARG A 448 -16.70 -6.75 18.51
N ALA A 449 -16.02 -7.16 17.43
CA ALA A 449 -15.66 -8.56 17.21
C ALA A 449 -14.65 -9.09 18.25
N TRP A 450 -13.66 -8.27 18.63
CA TRP A 450 -12.73 -8.59 19.72
C TRP A 450 -13.38 -8.57 21.10
N GLY A 451 -14.34 -7.67 21.31
CA GLY A 451 -15.01 -7.50 22.60
C GLY A 451 -14.09 -6.98 23.72
N GLN A 452 -13.07 -6.18 23.37
CA GLN A 452 -12.10 -5.60 24.30
C GLN A 452 -12.23 -4.07 24.46
N GLY A 453 -13.38 -3.51 24.09
CA GLY A 453 -13.61 -2.05 24.12
C GLY A 453 -12.86 -1.30 23.01
N ASP A 454 -12.63 -0.01 23.22
CA ASP A 454 -11.97 0.88 22.26
C ASP A 454 -10.44 0.75 22.30
N PHE A 455 -9.92 -0.42 21.93
CA PHE A 455 -8.48 -0.60 21.82
C PHE A 455 -7.88 0.38 20.78
N PRO A 456 -6.62 0.85 21.01
CA PRO A 456 -5.88 1.67 20.06
C PRO A 456 -5.92 1.16 18.62
N PHE A 457 -6.40 2.01 17.70
CA PHE A 457 -6.41 1.73 16.26
C PHE A 457 -5.62 2.82 15.53
N LEU A 458 -4.35 2.55 15.23
CA LEU A 458 -3.41 3.52 14.70
C LEU A 458 -3.22 3.29 13.20
N GLN A 459 -3.53 4.29 12.39
CA GLN A 459 -3.50 4.17 10.93
C GLN A 459 -2.41 5.05 10.32
N VAL A 460 -2.00 4.71 9.10
CA VAL A 460 -1.06 5.51 8.31
C VAL A 460 -1.83 6.32 7.27
N GLN A 461 -1.59 7.62 7.20
CA GLN A 461 -2.09 8.44 6.09
C GLN A 461 -1.24 8.16 4.86
N LEU A 462 -1.83 7.99 3.68
CA LEU A 462 -1.08 7.63 2.48
C LEU A 462 0.08 8.61 2.20
N ALA A 463 1.22 8.07 1.84
CA ALA A 463 2.41 8.83 1.47
C ALA A 463 2.23 9.52 0.12
N ASN A 464 3.17 10.38 -0.27
CA ASN A 464 3.21 10.94 -1.62
C ASN A 464 3.42 9.85 -2.67
N PHE A 465 2.71 9.99 -3.79
CA PHE A 465 2.82 9.10 -4.95
C PHE A 465 2.39 9.86 -6.22
N MET A 466 2.93 9.45 -7.38
CA MET A 466 2.73 10.06 -8.70
C MET A 466 3.52 11.37 -8.93
N PRO A 467 3.60 11.87 -10.18
CA PRO A 467 4.26 13.15 -10.47
C PRO A 467 3.62 14.33 -9.75
N ALA A 468 4.44 15.29 -9.32
CA ALA A 468 3.95 16.53 -8.73
C ALA A 468 3.25 17.42 -9.78
N HIS A 469 2.27 18.20 -9.32
CA HIS A 469 1.55 19.15 -10.17
C HIS A 469 1.99 20.59 -9.92
N ALA A 470 2.22 21.35 -11.00
CA ALA A 470 2.63 22.75 -10.92
C ALA A 470 1.50 23.71 -10.50
N GLN A 471 0.23 23.30 -10.64
CA GLN A 471 -0.96 24.09 -10.30
C GLN A 471 -1.85 23.30 -9.32
N PRO A 472 -2.71 23.97 -8.53
CA PRO A 472 -3.68 23.29 -7.70
C PRO A 472 -4.60 22.41 -8.55
N VAL A 473 -4.78 21.16 -8.14
CA VAL A 473 -5.60 20.17 -8.85
C VAL A 473 -6.65 19.54 -7.92
N ARG A 474 -7.61 18.83 -8.53
CA ARG A 474 -8.37 17.82 -7.80
C ARG A 474 -7.49 16.57 -7.66
N SER A 475 -7.63 15.87 -6.54
CA SER A 475 -6.84 14.67 -6.25
C SER A 475 -7.69 13.75 -5.37
N ASP A 476 -8.00 12.57 -5.90
CA ASP A 476 -8.71 11.54 -5.14
C ASP A 476 -7.79 10.92 -4.07
N TRP A 477 -6.47 10.90 -4.31
CA TRP A 477 -5.47 10.52 -3.32
C TRP A 477 -5.49 11.45 -2.09
N ALA A 478 -5.56 12.77 -2.31
CA ALA A 478 -5.71 13.74 -1.22
C ALA A 478 -7.07 13.61 -0.51
N ALA A 479 -8.15 13.32 -1.26
CA ALA A 479 -9.46 13.04 -0.67
C ALA A 479 -9.45 11.75 0.17
N LEU A 480 -8.68 10.73 -0.21
CA LEU A 480 -8.50 9.52 0.57
C LEU A 480 -7.68 9.80 1.85
N ARG A 481 -6.64 10.63 1.77
CA ARG A 481 -5.91 11.10 2.96
C ARG A 481 -6.83 11.84 3.93
N GLU A 482 -7.76 12.64 3.42
CA GLU A 482 -8.81 13.27 4.24
C GLU A 482 -9.74 12.23 4.85
N ALA A 483 -10.17 11.21 4.11
CA ALA A 483 -10.97 10.10 4.64
C ALA A 483 -10.24 9.38 5.81
N GLN A 484 -8.93 9.16 5.67
CA GLN A 484 -8.09 8.64 6.74
C GLN A 484 -8.01 9.59 7.94
N LEU A 485 -7.92 10.91 7.72
CA LEU A 485 -7.96 11.90 8.80
C LEU A 485 -9.30 11.91 9.54
N HIS A 486 -10.41 11.81 8.83
CA HIS A 486 -11.75 11.80 9.42
C HIS A 486 -12.02 10.59 10.31
N ALA A 487 -11.35 9.46 10.06
CA ALA A 487 -11.43 8.29 10.95
C ALA A 487 -10.90 8.58 12.38
N LEU A 488 -10.16 9.67 12.59
CA LEU A 488 -9.78 10.15 13.92
C LEU A 488 -10.96 10.60 14.80
N ALA A 489 -12.17 10.67 14.24
CA ALA A 489 -13.39 10.89 15.01
C ALA A 489 -13.75 9.69 15.90
N GLU A 490 -13.28 8.48 15.57
CA GLU A 490 -13.44 7.32 16.43
C GLU A 490 -12.53 7.42 17.67
N PRO A 491 -12.97 6.99 18.86
CA PRO A 491 -12.16 7.04 20.06
C PRO A 491 -10.88 6.19 19.91
N ALA A 492 -9.82 6.53 20.66
CA ALA A 492 -8.56 5.78 20.68
C ALA A 492 -7.97 5.48 19.28
N THR A 493 -8.07 6.43 18.37
CA THR A 493 -7.44 6.34 17.04
C THR A 493 -6.22 7.27 16.93
N GLY A 494 -5.32 6.96 16.01
CA GLY A 494 -4.14 7.78 15.72
C GLY A 494 -3.79 7.72 14.24
N LEU A 495 -3.12 8.77 13.74
CA LEU A 495 -2.78 8.91 12.32
C LEU A 495 -1.30 9.26 12.16
N ALA A 496 -0.50 8.29 11.71
CA ALA A 496 0.85 8.54 11.26
C ALA A 496 0.80 9.20 9.87
N VAL A 497 0.99 10.52 9.82
CA VAL A 497 1.10 11.26 8.54
C VAL A 497 2.37 10.80 7.84
N ALA A 498 2.29 10.38 6.57
CA ALA A 498 3.44 9.89 5.78
C ALA A 498 3.73 10.74 4.53
N ILE A 499 3.19 11.96 4.48
CA ILE A 499 3.26 12.85 3.31
C ILE A 499 4.69 13.15 2.83
N ASP A 500 5.66 13.13 3.74
CA ASP A 500 7.05 13.52 3.51
C ASP A 500 8.01 12.33 3.31
N VAL A 501 7.49 11.10 3.29
CA VAL A 501 8.28 9.88 3.11
C VAL A 501 7.82 9.06 1.91
N GLY A 502 7.07 9.68 0.99
CA GLY A 502 6.60 9.08 -0.26
C GLY A 502 7.65 9.04 -1.36
N ASP A 503 7.34 8.36 -2.46
CA ASP A 503 8.14 8.30 -3.68
C ASP A 503 7.21 8.62 -4.87
N ALA A 504 7.64 9.50 -5.78
CA ALA A 504 6.84 9.90 -6.93
C ALA A 504 6.64 8.74 -7.91
N ASP A 505 7.63 7.86 -8.03
CA ASP A 505 7.70 6.81 -9.04
C ASP A 505 7.33 5.42 -8.49
N ASP A 506 7.20 5.29 -7.16
CA ASP A 506 6.89 4.03 -6.48
C ASP A 506 5.83 4.21 -5.40
N ILE A 507 4.75 3.44 -5.48
CA ILE A 507 3.66 3.45 -4.50
C ILE A 507 4.09 2.82 -3.15
N HIS A 508 5.24 2.15 -3.12
CA HIS A 508 5.83 1.49 -1.96
C HIS A 508 7.05 2.25 -1.44
N PRO A 509 6.86 3.35 -0.68
CA PRO A 509 7.97 4.15 -0.20
C PRO A 509 8.93 3.34 0.68
N ARG A 510 10.24 3.51 0.49
CA ARG A 510 11.25 2.69 1.16
C ARG A 510 11.53 3.07 2.60
N ASP A 511 11.23 4.30 3.03
CA ASP A 511 11.38 4.73 4.43
C ASP A 511 10.22 4.20 5.30
N LYS A 512 10.26 2.90 5.59
CA LYS A 512 9.33 2.23 6.51
C LYS A 512 9.66 2.50 7.97
N ARG A 513 10.91 2.91 8.25
CA ARG A 513 11.37 3.23 9.59
C ARG A 513 10.60 4.41 10.16
N THR A 514 10.53 5.51 9.41
CA THR A 514 9.83 6.72 9.86
C THR A 514 8.34 6.45 10.09
N VAL A 515 7.70 5.65 9.23
CA VAL A 515 6.29 5.26 9.41
C VAL A 515 6.09 4.45 10.69
N GLY A 516 6.88 3.39 10.90
CA GLY A 516 6.80 2.57 12.12
C GLY A 516 7.07 3.36 13.40
N GLN A 517 8.02 4.30 13.36
CA GLN A 517 8.32 5.18 14.49
C GLN A 517 7.20 6.19 14.78
N ARG A 518 6.51 6.72 13.76
CA ARG A 518 5.36 7.61 13.95
C ARG A 518 4.16 6.87 14.56
N LEU A 519 3.93 5.62 14.17
CA LEU A 519 2.94 4.76 14.82
C LEU A 519 3.31 4.47 16.28
N ALA A 520 4.58 4.17 16.56
CA ALA A 520 5.04 3.93 17.93
C ALA A 520 4.90 5.19 18.79
N ARG A 521 5.18 6.36 18.21
CA ARG A 521 5.00 7.66 18.87
C ARG A 521 3.55 7.91 19.27
N TRP A 522 2.60 7.58 18.39
CA TRP A 522 1.17 7.59 18.74
C TRP A 522 0.86 6.65 19.90
N ALA A 523 1.28 5.39 19.82
CA ALA A 523 1.01 4.40 20.86
C ALA A 523 1.60 4.84 22.21
N LEU A 524 2.86 5.24 22.25
CA LEU A 524 3.54 5.75 23.44
C LEU A 524 2.76 6.91 24.07
N SER A 525 2.40 7.91 23.26
CA SER A 525 1.76 9.14 23.74
C SER A 525 0.35 8.88 24.26
N THR A 526 -0.51 8.21 23.47
CA THR A 526 -1.95 8.11 23.77
C THR A 526 -2.33 6.88 24.57
N THR A 527 -1.58 5.78 24.46
CA THR A 527 -1.89 4.52 25.14
C THR A 527 -1.13 4.39 26.46
N TYR A 528 0.13 4.81 26.49
CA TYR A 528 1.01 4.60 27.64
C TYR A 528 1.33 5.90 28.41
N GLY A 529 0.86 7.07 27.93
CA GLY A 529 1.16 8.36 28.54
C GLY A 529 2.66 8.69 28.54
N ARG A 530 3.41 8.18 27.55
CA ARG A 530 4.85 8.34 27.40
C ARG A 530 5.20 9.04 26.09
N GLY A 531 6.32 9.74 26.05
CA GLY A 531 6.76 10.43 24.84
C GLY A 531 6.06 11.78 24.61
N GLY A 532 6.56 12.54 23.64
CA GLY A 532 6.07 13.89 23.31
C GLY A 532 4.76 13.90 22.51
N ALA A 533 4.58 14.92 21.65
CA ALA A 533 3.36 15.06 20.85
C ALA A 533 3.08 13.79 20.02
N ALA A 534 1.83 13.33 19.93
CA ALA A 534 1.51 12.13 19.16
C ALA A 534 1.59 12.36 17.63
N SER A 535 1.26 13.58 17.19
CA SER A 535 1.12 13.94 15.77
C SER A 535 1.76 15.28 15.42
N GLY A 536 1.86 15.54 14.12
CA GLY A 536 2.07 16.88 13.57
C GLY A 536 0.74 17.67 13.49
N PRO A 537 0.75 18.88 12.91
CA PRO A 537 -0.43 19.73 12.84
C PRO A 537 -1.60 19.05 12.11
N LEU A 538 -2.75 18.97 12.79
CA LEU A 538 -4.01 18.48 12.23
C LEU A 538 -5.01 19.64 12.16
N PHE A 539 -5.55 19.92 10.99
CA PHE A 539 -6.48 21.04 10.80
C PHE A 539 -7.66 20.97 11.77
N ALA A 540 -7.99 22.09 12.39
CA ALA A 540 -9.05 22.19 13.40
C ALA A 540 -10.15 23.17 12.97
N ALA A 541 -9.77 24.36 12.48
CA ALA A 541 -10.72 25.39 12.06
C ALA A 541 -10.03 26.43 11.16
N ALA A 542 -10.83 27.12 10.36
CA ALA A 542 -10.40 28.30 9.62
C ALA A 542 -11.30 29.50 9.93
N THR A 543 -10.74 30.71 9.94
CA THR A 543 -11.48 31.96 10.11
C THR A 543 -11.09 32.95 9.02
N ILE A 544 -12.10 33.59 8.41
CA ILE A 544 -11.89 34.67 7.44
C ILE A 544 -11.65 35.97 8.23
N GLU A 545 -10.59 36.68 7.87
CA GLU A 545 -10.24 37.99 8.43
C GLU A 545 -10.74 39.14 7.56
N SER A 546 -10.92 40.32 8.16
CA SER A 546 -11.41 41.53 7.48
C SER A 546 -10.52 41.97 6.30
N ALA A 547 -9.25 41.57 6.28
CA ALA A 547 -8.28 41.90 5.24
C ALA A 547 -8.25 40.89 4.05
N GLY A 548 -9.25 40.01 3.93
CA GLY A 548 -9.27 39.00 2.86
C GLY A 548 -8.24 37.87 3.06
N ARG A 549 -7.80 37.66 4.30
CA ARG A 549 -6.90 36.58 4.71
C ARG A 549 -7.71 35.45 5.35
N MET A 550 -7.22 34.21 5.24
CA MET A 550 -7.78 33.07 5.93
C MET A 550 -6.76 32.49 6.90
N ARG A 551 -7.11 32.45 8.19
CA ARG A 551 -6.28 31.88 9.25
C ARG A 551 -6.76 30.49 9.60
N CYS A 552 -5.88 29.50 9.47
CA CYS A 552 -6.09 28.11 9.81
C CYS A 552 -5.41 27.79 11.15
N ARG A 553 -6.13 27.10 12.03
CA ARG A 553 -5.66 26.63 13.34
C ARG A 553 -5.58 25.10 13.35
N PHE A 554 -4.68 24.58 14.17
CA PHE A 554 -4.37 23.15 14.21
C PHE A 554 -4.45 22.59 15.63
N ARG A 555 -4.90 21.34 15.76
CA ARG A 555 -4.52 20.48 16.89
C ARG A 555 -3.09 19.99 16.65
N HIS A 556 -2.32 19.77 17.71
CA HIS A 556 -0.90 19.40 17.62
C HIS A 556 -0.05 20.40 16.80
N GLY A 557 -0.47 21.68 16.80
CA GLY A 557 0.15 22.77 16.06
C GLY A 557 1.26 23.50 16.82
N ASP A 558 1.54 23.13 18.07
CA ASP A 558 2.49 23.86 18.92
C ASP A 558 3.88 23.94 18.28
N GLY A 559 4.41 25.16 18.15
CA GLY A 559 5.67 25.44 17.47
C GLY A 559 5.58 25.27 15.95
N LEU A 560 4.43 25.58 15.35
CA LEU A 560 4.22 25.50 13.90
C LEU A 560 5.35 26.25 13.17
N ARG A 561 6.00 25.55 12.23
CA ARG A 561 7.11 26.12 11.45
C ARG A 561 7.20 25.43 10.09
N THR A 562 8.04 25.99 9.23
CA THR A 562 8.49 25.29 8.03
C THR A 562 9.77 24.51 8.32
N ARG A 563 9.88 23.30 7.76
CA ARG A 563 11.04 22.42 7.97
C ARG A 563 12.37 23.06 7.54
N ASP A 564 12.31 23.91 6.52
CA ASP A 564 13.46 24.57 5.89
C ASP A 564 13.62 26.05 6.28
N GLY A 565 12.77 26.56 7.19
CA GLY A 565 12.76 27.98 7.57
C GLY A 565 12.27 28.93 6.48
N GLY A 566 11.81 28.40 5.33
CA GLY A 566 11.25 29.19 4.24
C GLY A 566 9.79 29.58 4.46
N VAL A 567 9.16 30.16 3.44
CA VAL A 567 7.71 30.41 3.44
C VAL A 567 6.92 29.10 3.34
N PRO A 568 5.70 29.00 3.90
CA PRO A 568 4.82 27.86 3.68
C PRO A 568 4.55 27.64 2.20
N ARG A 569 4.70 26.40 1.74
CA ARG A 569 4.42 25.97 0.36
C ARG A 569 3.19 25.08 0.27
N HIS A 570 2.68 24.86 -0.94
CA HIS A 570 1.49 24.04 -1.23
C HIS A 570 0.22 24.55 -0.55
N VAL A 571 0.10 25.87 -0.38
CA VAL A 571 -1.12 26.52 0.12
C VAL A 571 -1.88 27.09 -1.07
N ALA A 572 -3.08 26.60 -1.32
CA ALA A 572 -3.97 27.11 -2.36
C ALA A 572 -5.18 27.82 -1.73
N ILE A 573 -5.69 28.84 -2.39
CA ILE A 573 -6.82 29.66 -1.93
C ILE A 573 -7.80 29.88 -3.08
N ALA A 574 -9.10 29.90 -2.77
CA ALA A 574 -10.16 30.14 -3.74
C ALA A 574 -11.14 31.20 -3.22
N GLY A 575 -11.68 32.00 -4.14
CA GLY A 575 -12.84 32.86 -3.90
C GLY A 575 -14.15 32.12 -4.12
N ASN A 576 -15.25 32.89 -4.22
CA ASN A 576 -16.59 32.33 -4.47
C ASN A 576 -16.75 31.66 -5.85
N ASP A 577 -15.82 31.90 -6.77
CA ASP A 577 -15.76 31.23 -8.08
C ASP A 577 -15.25 29.79 -8.02
N ARG A 578 -14.80 29.34 -6.83
CA ARG A 578 -14.30 27.99 -6.53
C ARG A 578 -13.06 27.59 -7.33
N ARG A 579 -12.32 28.57 -7.86
CA ARG A 579 -11.07 28.34 -8.58
C ARG A 579 -9.90 28.50 -7.63
N PHE A 580 -9.22 27.40 -7.37
CA PHE A 580 -8.01 27.41 -6.53
C PHE A 580 -6.81 27.93 -7.32
N ILE A 581 -6.11 28.88 -6.71
CA ILE A 581 -4.80 29.39 -7.15
C ILE A 581 -3.83 29.29 -5.98
N TRP A 582 -2.53 29.34 -6.25
CA TRP A 582 -1.53 29.38 -5.18
C TRP A 582 -1.68 30.66 -4.34
N ALA A 583 -1.62 30.50 -3.02
CA ALA A 583 -1.72 31.57 -2.05
C ALA A 583 -0.33 32.10 -1.67
N GLU A 584 -0.26 33.37 -1.31
CA GLU A 584 0.75 33.80 -0.35
C GLU A 584 0.39 33.27 1.03
N ALA A 585 1.38 32.84 1.80
CA ALA A 585 1.16 32.25 3.12
C ALA A 585 2.26 32.61 4.10
N ALA A 586 1.90 32.73 5.37
CA ALA A 586 2.80 33.00 6.48
C ALA A 586 2.36 32.23 7.73
N ILE A 587 3.30 32.05 8.66
CA ILE A 587 3.03 31.48 9.99
C ILE A 587 2.96 32.63 10.99
N GLU A 588 1.86 32.72 11.73
CA GLU A 588 1.65 33.70 12.80
C GLU A 588 1.32 32.95 14.09
N GLY A 589 2.29 32.83 15.00
CA GLY A 589 2.20 31.91 16.15
C GLY A 589 2.05 30.47 15.66
N ASP A 590 1.08 29.74 16.21
CA ASP A 590 0.78 28.35 15.81
C ASP A 590 -0.30 28.26 14.71
N THR A 591 -0.44 29.33 13.90
CA THR A 591 -1.44 29.41 12.84
C THR A 591 -0.83 29.61 11.46
N LEU A 592 -1.48 29.04 10.45
CA LEU A 592 -1.17 29.30 9.03
C LEU A 592 -2.13 30.38 8.54
N VAL A 593 -1.61 31.45 7.95
CA VAL A 593 -2.42 32.50 7.35
C VAL A 593 -2.17 32.57 5.85
N ALA A 594 -3.22 32.46 5.04
CA ALA A 594 -3.18 32.42 3.58
C ALA A 594 -3.97 33.59 2.97
N TRP A 595 -3.47 34.17 1.87
CA TRP A 595 -4.15 35.23 1.12
C TRP A 595 -3.69 35.25 -0.34
N HIS A 596 -4.40 36.02 -1.18
CA HIS A 596 -3.93 36.32 -2.53
C HIS A 596 -4.35 37.76 -2.92
N PRO A 597 -3.51 38.56 -3.59
CA PRO A 597 -3.82 39.97 -3.89
C PRO A 597 -5.13 40.19 -4.66
N THR A 598 -5.55 39.21 -5.46
CA THR A 598 -6.78 39.28 -6.28
C THR A 598 -8.02 38.66 -5.61
N ILE A 599 -7.88 38.04 -4.42
CA ILE A 599 -8.98 37.39 -3.70
C ILE A 599 -9.30 38.18 -2.43
N HIS A 600 -10.22 39.14 -2.53
CA HIS A 600 -10.63 39.97 -1.39
C HIS A 600 -11.62 39.30 -0.43
N ARG A 601 -12.27 38.21 -0.88
CA ARG A 601 -13.23 37.43 -0.10
C ARG A 601 -12.91 35.95 -0.27
N PRO A 602 -11.93 35.42 0.48
CA PRO A 602 -11.57 34.01 0.37
C PRO A 602 -12.71 33.13 0.88
N ALA A 603 -13.05 32.12 0.10
CA ALA A 603 -14.08 31.14 0.43
C ALA A 603 -13.48 29.82 0.92
N ALA A 604 -12.27 29.47 0.46
CA ALA A 604 -11.62 28.23 0.86
C ALA A 604 -10.08 28.28 0.78
N VAL A 605 -9.43 27.47 1.62
CA VAL A 605 -8.00 27.17 1.57
C VAL A 605 -7.79 25.65 1.52
N ARG A 606 -6.73 25.24 0.81
CA ARG A 606 -6.22 23.87 0.80
C ARG A 606 -4.73 23.86 1.08
N TYR A 607 -4.26 22.89 1.84
CA TYR A 607 -2.83 22.66 2.07
C TYR A 607 -2.46 21.24 1.62
N ALA A 608 -1.39 21.13 0.83
CA ALA A 608 -0.83 19.85 0.36
C ALA A 608 -1.89 18.95 -0.33
N TRP A 609 -2.86 19.56 -1.01
CA TRP A 609 -3.98 18.87 -1.65
C TRP A 609 -3.63 18.43 -3.09
N ALA A 610 -2.79 17.41 -3.20
CA ALA A 610 -2.39 16.77 -4.45
C ALA A 610 -1.93 15.33 -4.18
N ASP A 611 -1.74 14.52 -5.21
CA ASP A 611 -1.20 13.16 -5.07
C ASP A 611 0.22 13.20 -4.51
N ASN A 612 1.05 14.10 -5.05
CA ASN A 612 2.43 14.37 -4.60
C ASN A 612 2.73 15.87 -4.40
N PRO A 613 2.45 16.44 -3.21
CA PRO A 613 2.93 17.76 -2.81
C PRO A 613 4.39 17.70 -2.30
N ASP A 614 5.31 17.35 -3.19
CA ASP A 614 6.73 17.01 -2.94
C ASP A 614 7.50 18.01 -2.04
N THR A 615 7.17 19.29 -2.16
CA THR A 615 7.87 20.40 -1.50
C THR A 615 7.07 21.00 -0.34
N CYS A 616 6.00 20.32 0.13
CA CYS A 616 5.26 20.73 1.31
C CYS A 616 6.16 20.69 2.55
N ASN A 617 6.05 21.71 3.41
CA ASN A 617 7.07 21.97 4.43
C ASN A 617 6.52 22.31 5.82
N LEU A 618 5.21 22.32 6.05
CA LEU A 618 4.66 22.60 7.39
C LEU A 618 4.90 21.43 8.35
N VAL A 619 5.47 21.75 9.50
CA VAL A 619 5.71 20.84 10.62
C VAL A 619 5.40 21.54 11.95
N ASN A 620 5.21 20.77 13.03
CA ASN A 620 5.16 21.34 14.38
C ASN A 620 6.56 21.49 15.02
N GLY A 621 6.59 21.89 16.29
CA GLY A 621 7.79 22.06 17.09
C GLY A 621 8.68 20.82 17.17
N ASP A 622 8.09 19.63 17.05
CA ASP A 622 8.78 18.35 17.07
C ASP A 622 9.19 17.85 15.67
N GLY A 623 8.98 18.65 14.63
CA GLY A 623 9.33 18.32 13.25
C GLY A 623 8.37 17.34 12.56
N LEU A 624 7.21 17.02 13.16
CA LEU A 624 6.22 16.14 12.53
C LEU A 624 5.42 16.90 11.46
N PRO A 625 5.20 16.29 10.28
CA PRO A 625 4.51 16.95 9.16
C PRO A 625 3.04 17.24 9.46
N ALA A 626 2.57 18.37 8.95
CA ALA A 626 1.15 18.69 8.93
C ALA A 626 0.41 17.74 7.97
N SER A 627 -0.77 17.28 8.39
CA SER A 627 -1.66 16.51 7.52
C SER A 627 -2.27 17.42 6.44
N PRO A 628 -2.40 16.96 5.17
CA PRO A 628 -3.15 17.70 4.16
C PRO A 628 -4.57 18.02 4.61
N PHE A 629 -5.08 19.18 4.22
CA PHE A 629 -6.44 19.58 4.58
C PHE A 629 -7.07 20.50 3.53
N ARG A 630 -8.40 20.60 3.59
CA ARG A 630 -9.19 21.63 2.92
C ARG A 630 -10.18 22.26 3.88
N THR A 631 -10.66 23.46 3.56
CA THR A 631 -11.72 24.14 4.31
C THR A 631 -13.06 24.16 3.57
N ASP A 632 -13.10 23.70 2.32
CA ASP A 632 -14.31 23.56 1.52
C ASP A 632 -14.95 22.18 1.64
N SER A 633 -16.21 22.09 1.22
CA SER A 633 -16.98 20.84 1.10
C SER A 633 -17.51 20.63 -0.33
N TRP A 634 -16.82 21.19 -1.34
CA TRP A 634 -17.31 21.23 -2.72
C TRP A 634 -16.95 20.01 -3.55
#